data_AF-A0A8S1RIK2-F1
#
_entry.id   AF-A0A8S1RIK2-F1
#
_cell.length_a   1.000
_cell.length_b   1.000
_cell.length_c   1.000
_cell.angle_alpha   90.00
_cell.angle_beta   90.00
_cell.angle_gamma   90.00
#
_symmetry.space_group_name_H-M   'P 1'
#
loop_
_entity.id
_entity.type
_entity.pdbx_description
1 polymer ?
#
loop_
_entity_poly.entity_id
_entity_poly.type
_entity_poly.pdbx_seq_one_letter_code
_entity_poly.pdbx_strand_id
1 'polypeptide(L)'
;MDLYNKMNGIKEFLSQLEYYTALEKLEIRSKDNLEFEEESLTIYKEHYQEFINSFKMEQTIIKNEKEDIKLFLRETFPELIEKIKRIIADKEKLIEGDIKELAKIKHQQPEDFSKRFEEFNYLHQKIQEVLESNDQQDIYKTLELLESKIMIGSFKQMQSQEVDFFMKSVDKLFREKENPNKKQESISLLSLMRSVISEYLIKMMNDQLESSFDFLDKELFFTQSKNTHINAKEQYINLLHKLEQLHYTVWKDVMELPYDNYLLEISEKQYEQAIQIGNRAIQYHTQMDEMMKAMLERFLQR
;
A
#
# COMPACT_ATOMS: atom_id res chain seq x y z
N MET A 1 80.01 -62.80 61.24
CA MET A 1 79.84 -62.34 59.84
C MET A 1 78.56 -62.88 59.20
N ASP A 2 78.16 -64.14 59.40
CA ASP A 2 76.96 -64.72 58.75
C ASP A 2 75.61 -64.06 59.06
N LEU A 3 75.37 -63.64 60.30
CA LEU A 3 74.10 -63.02 60.70
C LEU A 3 73.92 -61.61 60.09
N TYR A 4 75.03 -60.88 59.90
CA TYR A 4 75.04 -59.54 59.31
C TYR A 4 74.79 -59.60 57.79
N ASN A 5 75.37 -60.59 57.11
CA ASN A 5 75.10 -60.84 55.69
C ASN A 5 73.66 -61.29 55.44
N LYS A 6 73.09 -62.12 56.33
CA LYS A 6 71.66 -62.48 56.28
C LYS A 6 70.74 -61.29 56.54
N MET A 7 71.06 -60.43 57.51
CA MET A 7 70.31 -59.19 57.77
C MET A 7 70.37 -58.21 56.59
N ASN A 8 71.52 -58.09 55.93
CA ASN A 8 71.67 -57.27 54.73
C ASN A 8 70.89 -57.86 53.54
N GLY A 9 70.92 -59.18 53.34
CA GLY A 9 70.10 -59.83 52.31
C GLY A 9 68.59 -59.67 52.55
N ILE A 10 68.14 -59.72 53.82
CA ILE A 10 66.73 -59.45 54.16
C ILE A 10 66.36 -57.98 53.91
N LYS A 11 67.24 -57.03 54.24
CA LYS A 11 67.01 -55.60 53.95
C LYS A 11 66.98 -55.29 52.46
N GLU A 12 67.88 -55.89 51.68
CA GLU A 12 67.89 -55.77 50.22
C GLU A 12 66.61 -56.37 49.62
N PHE A 13 66.19 -57.55 50.08
CA PHE A 13 64.94 -58.18 49.65
C PHE A 13 63.70 -57.32 49.99
N LEU A 14 63.62 -56.76 51.20
CA LEU A 14 62.51 -55.87 51.58
C LEU A 14 62.50 -54.58 50.74
N SER A 15 63.66 -53.99 50.48
CA SER A 15 63.77 -52.79 49.62
C SER A 15 63.39 -53.09 48.17
N GLN A 16 63.74 -54.27 47.66
CA GLN A 16 63.31 -54.74 46.33
C GLN A 16 61.78 -54.95 46.26
N LEU A 17 61.18 -55.46 47.33
CA LEU A 17 59.74 -55.71 47.41
C LEU A 17 58.94 -54.40 47.53
N GLU A 18 59.46 -53.41 48.25
CA GLU A 18 58.91 -52.04 48.29
C GLU A 18 58.97 -51.38 46.92
N TYR A 19 60.08 -51.55 46.19
CA TYR A 19 60.24 -51.03 44.83
C TYR A 19 59.26 -51.69 43.85
N TYR A 20 59.08 -53.01 43.91
CA TYR A 20 58.08 -53.73 43.11
C TYR A 20 56.66 -53.24 43.40
N THR A 21 56.30 -53.12 44.69
CA THR A 21 54.98 -52.63 45.11
C THR A 21 54.72 -51.20 44.62
N ALA A 22 55.76 -50.36 44.58
CA ALA A 22 55.66 -49.00 44.03
C ALA A 22 55.46 -49.00 42.51
N LEU A 23 56.16 -49.87 41.77
CA LEU A 23 55.98 -50.02 40.33
C LEU A 23 54.60 -50.57 39.96
N GLU A 24 54.10 -51.57 40.68
CA GLU A 24 52.77 -52.14 40.47
C GLU A 24 51.66 -51.09 40.69
N LYS A 25 51.78 -50.26 41.73
CA LYS A 25 50.86 -49.13 41.97
C LYS A 25 50.93 -48.07 40.87
N LEU A 26 52.11 -47.82 40.31
CA LEU A 26 52.27 -46.90 39.19
C LEU A 26 51.69 -47.47 37.89
N GLU A 27 51.82 -48.77 37.65
CA GLU A 27 51.22 -49.45 36.50
C GLU A 27 49.68 -49.37 36.53
N ILE A 28 49.06 -49.68 37.68
CA ILE A 28 47.61 -49.58 37.86
C ILE A 28 47.15 -48.14 37.60
N ARG A 29 47.82 -47.15 38.22
CA ARG A 29 47.47 -45.73 38.03
C ARG A 29 47.65 -45.27 36.58
N SER A 30 48.63 -45.81 35.87
CA SER A 30 48.87 -45.48 34.46
C SER A 30 47.78 -46.05 33.55
N LYS A 31 47.27 -47.25 33.85
CA LYS A 31 46.13 -47.84 33.13
C LYS A 31 44.85 -47.05 33.35
N ASP A 32 44.54 -46.70 34.61
CA ASP A 32 43.37 -45.87 34.93
C ASP A 32 43.42 -44.52 34.20
N ASN A 33 44.60 -43.89 34.14
CA ASN A 33 44.78 -42.63 33.41
C ASN A 33 44.62 -42.81 31.89
N LEU A 34 45.12 -43.91 31.32
CA LEU A 34 44.98 -44.20 29.90
C LEU A 34 43.51 -44.41 29.51
N GLU A 35 42.78 -45.23 30.28
CA GLU A 35 41.35 -45.50 30.07
C GLU A 35 40.54 -44.20 30.18
N PHE A 36 40.83 -43.36 31.18
CA PHE A 36 40.18 -42.06 31.33
C PHE A 36 40.44 -41.11 30.14
N GLU A 37 41.68 -41.04 29.64
CA GLU A 37 42.03 -40.20 28.49
C GLU A 37 41.38 -40.70 27.19
N GLU A 38 41.32 -42.02 26.98
CA GLU A 38 40.66 -42.64 25.83
C GLU A 38 39.13 -42.42 25.85
N GLU A 39 38.50 -42.62 27.01
CA GLU A 39 37.06 -42.37 27.20
C GLU A 39 36.75 -40.88 27.04
N SER A 40 37.53 -40.00 27.66
CA SER A 40 37.37 -38.54 27.57
C SER A 40 37.53 -38.02 26.14
N LEU A 41 38.52 -38.52 25.40
CA LEU A 41 38.72 -38.15 24.01
C LEU A 41 37.59 -38.66 23.11
N THR A 42 37.04 -39.83 23.40
CA THR A 42 35.91 -40.41 22.67
C THR A 42 34.65 -39.57 22.89
N ILE A 43 34.31 -39.27 24.15
CA ILE A 43 33.19 -38.39 24.53
C ILE A 43 33.34 -37.01 23.89
N TYR A 44 34.55 -36.43 23.91
CA TYR A 44 34.81 -35.13 23.29
C TYR A 44 34.59 -35.14 21.77
N LYS A 45 35.03 -36.20 21.08
CA LYS A 45 34.82 -36.35 19.63
C LYS A 45 33.34 -36.46 19.28
N GLU A 46 32.59 -37.27 20.02
CA GLU A 46 31.16 -37.48 19.79
C GLU A 46 30.37 -36.19 19.99
N HIS A 47 30.56 -35.50 21.12
CA HIS A 47 29.88 -34.22 21.37
C HIS A 47 30.27 -33.12 20.39
N TYR A 48 31.54 -33.04 20.00
CA TYR A 48 31.94 -32.06 18.99
C TYR A 48 31.29 -32.34 17.63
N GLN A 49 31.17 -33.61 17.24
CA GLN A 49 30.50 -33.99 16.00
C GLN A 49 29.00 -33.64 16.03
N GLU A 50 28.33 -33.86 17.15
CA GLU A 50 26.93 -33.44 17.36
C GLU A 50 26.76 -31.92 17.24
N PHE A 51 27.67 -31.15 17.85
CA PHE A 51 27.68 -29.70 17.77
C PHE A 51 27.88 -29.21 16.34
N ILE A 52 28.87 -29.74 15.61
CA ILE A 52 29.14 -29.38 14.22
C ILE A 52 27.96 -29.73 13.31
N ASN A 53 27.33 -30.88 13.51
CA ASN A 53 26.16 -31.28 12.73
C ASN A 53 24.99 -30.30 12.96
N SER A 54 24.73 -29.94 14.22
CA SER A 54 23.68 -28.98 14.59
C SER A 54 23.95 -27.60 14.01
N PHE A 55 25.18 -27.11 14.12
CA PHE A 55 25.59 -25.81 13.61
C PHE A 55 25.54 -25.75 12.06
N LYS A 56 25.97 -26.81 11.35
CA LYS A 56 25.84 -26.92 9.89
C LYS A 56 24.38 -26.96 9.43
N MET A 57 23.50 -27.60 10.19
CA MET A 57 22.07 -27.63 9.92
C MET A 57 21.45 -26.24 10.06
N GLU A 58 21.76 -25.52 11.14
CA GLU A 58 21.30 -24.15 11.37
C GLU A 58 21.81 -23.19 10.29
N GLN A 59 23.08 -23.29 9.89
CA GLN A 59 23.62 -22.51 8.76
C GLN A 59 22.90 -22.80 7.44
N THR A 60 22.50 -24.05 7.20
CA THR A 60 21.77 -24.43 5.99
C THR A 60 20.38 -23.82 5.97
N ILE A 61 19.68 -23.81 7.10
CA ILE A 61 18.35 -23.18 7.25
C ILE A 61 18.47 -21.68 6.98
N ILE A 62 19.38 -20.98 7.66
CA ILE A 62 19.60 -19.54 7.49
C ILE A 62 19.99 -19.20 6.05
N LYS A 63 20.80 -20.05 5.40
CA LYS A 63 21.18 -19.86 4.00
C LYS A 63 20.00 -19.99 3.04
N ASN A 64 19.13 -20.98 3.27
CA ASN A 64 17.93 -21.17 2.45
C ASN A 64 16.95 -20.01 2.64
N GLU A 65 16.70 -19.58 3.88
CA GLU A 65 15.85 -18.42 4.18
C GLU A 65 16.39 -17.13 3.52
N LYS A 66 17.71 -16.90 3.59
CA LYS A 66 18.35 -15.76 2.90
C LYS A 66 18.18 -15.84 1.38
N GLU A 67 18.26 -17.03 0.79
CA GLU A 67 18.09 -17.20 -0.65
C GLU A 67 16.63 -16.97 -1.08
N ASP A 68 15.66 -17.44 -0.31
CA ASP A 68 14.23 -17.18 -0.55
C ASP A 68 13.93 -15.67 -0.47
N ILE A 69 14.49 -14.97 0.51
CA ILE A 69 14.36 -13.51 0.62
C ILE A 69 15.03 -12.82 -0.57
N LYS A 70 16.22 -13.24 -1.01
CA LYS A 70 16.87 -12.69 -2.22
C LYS A 70 16.03 -12.91 -3.47
N LEU A 71 15.42 -14.09 -3.61
CA LEU A 71 14.56 -14.42 -4.74
C LEU A 71 13.31 -13.54 -4.74
N PHE A 72 12.67 -13.36 -3.58
CA PHE A 72 11.58 -12.39 -3.43
C PHE A 72 11.99 -10.97 -3.82
N LEU A 73 13.14 -10.47 -3.35
CA LEU A 73 13.61 -9.11 -3.66
C LEU A 73 13.98 -8.92 -5.14
N ARG A 74 14.41 -9.98 -5.83
CA ARG A 74 14.81 -9.93 -7.25
C ARG A 74 13.64 -10.10 -8.22
N GLU A 75 12.69 -10.97 -7.89
CA GLU A 75 11.64 -11.38 -8.82
C GLU A 75 10.29 -10.77 -8.45
N THR A 76 9.82 -11.04 -7.23
CA THR A 76 8.47 -10.64 -6.79
C THR A 76 8.37 -9.15 -6.45
N PHE A 77 9.40 -8.58 -5.81
CA PHE A 77 9.38 -7.19 -5.37
C PHE A 77 9.30 -6.19 -6.54
N PRO A 78 10.08 -6.32 -7.64
CA PRO A 78 9.95 -5.45 -8.80
C PRO A 78 8.57 -5.53 -9.46
N GLU A 79 7.96 -6.72 -9.52
CA GLU A 79 6.60 -6.87 -10.05
C GLU A 79 5.57 -6.10 -9.20
N LEU A 80 5.69 -6.16 -7.88
CA LEU A 80 4.83 -5.43 -6.96
C LEU A 80 4.98 -3.91 -7.15
N ILE A 81 6.22 -3.43 -7.25
CA ILE A 81 6.54 -2.02 -7.51
C ILE A 81 5.91 -1.55 -8.82
N GLU A 82 6.07 -2.32 -9.90
CA GLU A 82 5.49 -1.97 -11.20
C GLU A 82 3.96 -1.98 -11.18
N LYS A 83 3.32 -2.90 -10.44
CA LYS A 83 1.86 -2.86 -10.23
C LYS A 83 1.42 -1.58 -9.54
N ILE A 84 2.11 -1.16 -8.47
CA ILE A 84 1.77 0.08 -7.74
C ILE A 84 1.96 1.30 -8.64
N LYS A 85 3.07 1.38 -9.40
CA LYS A 85 3.30 2.47 -10.36
C LYS A 85 2.23 2.56 -11.43
N ARG A 86 1.75 1.43 -11.97
CA ARG A 86 0.63 1.40 -12.93
C ARG A 86 -0.65 1.95 -12.30
N ILE A 87 -0.97 1.55 -11.07
CA ILE A 87 -2.13 2.08 -10.34
C ILE A 87 -2.03 3.60 -10.17
N ILE A 88 -0.86 4.12 -9.81
CA ILE A 88 -0.62 5.57 -9.70
C ILE A 88 -0.89 6.27 -11.04
N ALA A 89 -0.34 5.76 -12.15
CA ALA A 89 -0.54 6.31 -13.48
C ALA A 89 -2.02 6.27 -13.94
N ASP A 90 -2.74 5.20 -13.60
CA ASP A 90 -4.17 5.10 -13.90
C ASP A 90 -5.00 6.10 -13.08
N LYS A 91 -4.61 6.35 -11.81
CA LYS A 91 -5.24 7.42 -11.02
C LYS A 91 -4.97 8.81 -11.60
N GLU A 92 -3.78 9.07 -12.13
CA GLU A 92 -3.48 10.33 -12.82
C GLU A 92 -4.37 10.57 -14.03
N LYS A 93 -4.58 9.55 -14.86
CA LYS A 93 -5.50 9.63 -16.01
C LYS A 93 -6.93 9.94 -15.61
N LEU A 94 -7.41 9.33 -14.52
CA LEU A 94 -8.76 9.60 -14.00
C LEU A 94 -8.89 11.03 -13.49
N ILE A 95 -7.88 11.54 -12.76
CA ILE A 95 -7.83 12.94 -12.30
C ILE A 95 -7.86 13.91 -13.49
N GLU A 96 -7.08 13.65 -14.55
CA GLU A 96 -7.12 14.45 -15.77
C GLU A 96 -8.47 14.41 -16.47
N GLY A 97 -9.12 13.24 -16.50
CA GLY A 97 -10.48 13.06 -17.00
C GLY A 97 -11.47 13.96 -16.26
N ASP A 98 -11.48 13.89 -14.93
CA ASP A 98 -12.35 14.70 -14.08
C ASP A 98 -12.10 16.22 -14.27
N ILE A 99 -10.83 16.64 -14.42
CA ILE A 99 -10.49 18.04 -14.70
C ILE A 99 -11.07 18.50 -16.04
N LYS A 100 -10.99 17.67 -17.09
CA LYS A 100 -11.54 18.00 -18.41
C LYS A 100 -13.06 18.10 -18.38
N GLU A 101 -13.74 17.20 -17.68
CA GLU A 101 -15.20 17.26 -17.54
C GLU A 101 -15.65 18.49 -16.74
N LEU A 102 -14.96 18.83 -15.64
CA LEU A 102 -15.23 20.07 -14.89
C LEU A 102 -15.04 21.33 -15.75
N ALA A 103 -14.06 21.35 -16.64
CA ALA A 103 -13.85 22.47 -17.56
C ALA A 103 -14.99 22.57 -18.60
N LYS A 104 -15.47 21.44 -19.14
CA LYS A 104 -16.62 21.43 -20.06
C LYS A 104 -17.88 21.97 -19.41
N ILE A 105 -18.15 21.56 -18.18
CA ILE A 105 -19.32 22.00 -17.41
C ILE A 105 -19.31 23.53 -17.29
N LYS A 106 -18.19 24.14 -16.89
CA LYS A 106 -18.06 25.61 -16.75
C LYS A 106 -18.32 26.42 -18.03
N HIS A 107 -18.16 25.82 -19.21
CA HIS A 107 -18.38 26.49 -20.49
C HIS A 107 -19.80 26.31 -21.06
N GLN A 108 -20.71 25.64 -20.37
CA GLN A 108 -22.07 25.34 -20.87
C GLN A 108 -23.15 26.38 -20.54
N GLN A 109 -22.85 27.54 -19.95
CA GLN A 109 -23.91 28.53 -19.68
C GLN A 109 -24.53 29.06 -20.99
N PRO A 110 -25.85 28.88 -21.22
CA PRO A 110 -26.49 29.37 -22.43
C PRO A 110 -26.80 30.87 -22.28
N GLU A 111 -26.05 31.70 -23.02
CA GLU A 111 -26.26 33.16 -23.14
C GLU A 111 -27.67 33.54 -23.65
N ASP A 112 -28.37 32.60 -24.29
CA ASP A 112 -29.66 32.82 -24.96
C ASP A 112 -30.86 32.85 -23.99
N PHE A 113 -30.72 32.26 -22.79
CA PHE A 113 -31.81 32.22 -21.82
C PHE A 113 -32.08 33.60 -21.18
N SER A 114 -31.02 34.31 -20.78
CA SER A 114 -31.11 35.58 -20.06
C SER A 114 -31.80 36.67 -20.89
N LYS A 115 -31.44 36.81 -22.17
CA LYS A 115 -32.04 37.82 -23.06
C LYS A 115 -33.54 37.59 -23.28
N ARG A 116 -33.94 36.34 -23.42
CA ARG A 116 -35.36 35.96 -23.58
C ARG A 116 -36.14 36.20 -22.30
N PHE A 117 -35.59 35.81 -21.16
CA PHE A 117 -36.24 36.06 -19.86
C PHE A 117 -36.48 37.55 -19.64
N GLU A 118 -35.49 38.40 -19.93
CA GLU A 118 -35.63 39.86 -19.86
C GLU A 118 -36.71 40.40 -20.81
N GLU A 119 -36.78 39.90 -22.05
CA GLU A 119 -37.80 40.31 -23.02
C GLU A 119 -39.22 39.98 -22.54
N PHE A 120 -39.46 38.75 -22.07
CA PHE A 120 -40.78 38.36 -21.58
C PHE A 120 -41.15 39.05 -20.27
N ASN A 121 -40.18 39.29 -19.39
CA ASN A 121 -40.40 40.02 -18.14
C ASN A 121 -40.76 41.50 -18.42
N TYR A 122 -40.09 42.13 -19.39
CA TYR A 122 -40.46 43.47 -19.87
C TYR A 122 -41.89 43.51 -20.42
N LEU A 123 -42.26 42.55 -21.28
CA LEU A 123 -43.63 42.48 -21.81
C LEU A 123 -44.66 42.28 -20.70
N HIS A 124 -44.38 41.41 -19.72
CA HIS A 124 -45.26 41.18 -18.58
C HIS A 124 -45.48 42.46 -17.75
N GLN A 125 -44.40 43.18 -17.41
CA GLN A 125 -44.46 44.44 -16.67
C GLN A 125 -45.20 45.52 -17.44
N LYS A 126 -44.91 45.66 -18.74
CA LYS A 126 -45.59 46.64 -19.60
C LYS A 126 -47.09 46.40 -19.69
N ILE A 127 -47.53 45.16 -19.82
CA ILE A 127 -48.97 44.86 -19.83
C ILE A 127 -49.60 45.23 -18.48
N GLN A 128 -48.93 44.93 -17.37
CA GLN A 128 -49.40 45.28 -16.05
C GLN A 128 -49.56 46.81 -15.88
N GLU A 129 -48.54 47.59 -16.22
CA GLU A 129 -48.57 49.05 -16.16
C GLU A 129 -49.71 49.64 -17.01
N VAL A 130 -49.92 49.11 -18.21
CA VAL A 130 -50.97 49.57 -19.13
C VAL A 130 -52.36 49.23 -18.60
N LEU A 131 -52.55 48.03 -18.04
CA LEU A 131 -53.81 47.64 -17.41
C LEU A 131 -54.13 48.48 -16.17
N GLU A 132 -53.12 48.87 -15.39
CA GLU A 132 -53.27 49.74 -14.21
C GLU A 132 -53.56 51.21 -14.60
N SER A 133 -52.93 51.72 -15.66
CA SER A 133 -53.17 53.07 -16.18
C SER A 133 -54.58 53.25 -16.77
N ASN A 134 -55.17 52.17 -17.29
CA ASN A 134 -56.47 52.13 -17.96
C ASN A 134 -56.61 53.12 -19.14
N ASP A 135 -55.49 53.59 -19.70
CA ASP A 135 -55.46 54.45 -20.87
C ASP A 135 -55.76 53.65 -22.15
N GLN A 136 -56.73 54.13 -22.93
CA GLN A 136 -57.22 53.40 -24.09
C GLN A 136 -56.20 53.35 -25.24
N GLN A 137 -55.40 54.42 -25.42
CA GLN A 137 -54.41 54.47 -26.49
C GLN A 137 -53.24 53.53 -26.18
N ASP A 138 -52.83 53.46 -24.91
CA ASP A 138 -51.73 52.58 -24.48
C ASP A 138 -52.15 51.11 -24.49
N ILE A 139 -53.41 50.80 -24.18
CA ILE A 139 -54.00 49.45 -24.35
C ILE A 139 -53.88 48.98 -25.80
N TYR A 140 -54.30 49.80 -26.77
CA TYR A 140 -54.26 49.40 -28.18
C TYR A 140 -52.84 49.28 -28.72
N LYS A 141 -51.94 50.22 -28.38
CA LYS A 141 -50.52 50.13 -28.75
C LYS A 141 -49.86 48.87 -28.20
N THR A 142 -50.25 48.44 -27.00
CA THR A 142 -49.69 47.25 -26.37
C THR A 142 -50.22 45.97 -27.02
N LEU A 143 -51.48 45.95 -27.49
CA LEU A 143 -51.99 44.84 -28.31
C LEU A 143 -51.25 44.72 -29.64
N GLU A 144 -51.05 45.83 -30.36
CA GLU A 144 -50.28 45.84 -31.62
C GLU A 144 -48.83 45.38 -31.42
N LEU A 145 -48.20 45.79 -30.30
CA LEU A 145 -46.86 45.33 -29.95
C LEU A 145 -46.82 43.82 -29.73
N LEU A 146 -47.78 43.25 -29.01
CA LEU A 146 -47.87 41.81 -28.77
C LEU A 146 -48.12 41.04 -30.06
N GLU A 147 -49.03 41.51 -30.90
CA GLU A 147 -49.29 40.96 -32.23
C GLU A 147 -48.00 40.92 -33.08
N SER A 148 -47.28 42.04 -33.14
CA SER A 148 -46.01 42.14 -33.85
C SER A 148 -44.96 41.16 -33.30
N LYS A 149 -44.84 41.04 -31.97
CA LYS A 149 -43.93 40.09 -31.30
C LYS A 149 -44.29 38.63 -31.59
N ILE A 150 -45.57 38.30 -31.66
CA ILE A 150 -46.04 36.96 -32.04
C ILE A 150 -45.73 36.68 -33.52
N MET A 151 -45.97 37.64 -34.42
CA MET A 151 -45.71 37.51 -35.85
C MET A 151 -44.23 37.30 -36.20
N ILE A 152 -43.31 38.01 -35.52
CA ILE A 152 -41.86 37.80 -35.71
C ILE A 152 -41.36 36.49 -35.05
N GLY A 153 -42.24 35.80 -34.34
CA GLY A 153 -41.97 34.48 -33.79
C GLY A 153 -41.32 34.47 -32.41
N SER A 154 -41.40 35.56 -31.63
CA SER A 154 -40.92 35.58 -30.24
C SER A 154 -41.62 34.51 -29.39
N PHE A 155 -42.86 34.13 -29.75
CA PHE A 155 -43.68 33.12 -29.06
C PHE A 155 -43.62 31.72 -29.69
N LYS A 156 -42.73 31.45 -30.67
CA LYS A 156 -42.70 30.16 -31.42
C LYS A 156 -42.59 28.90 -30.56
N GLN A 157 -42.00 29.00 -29.36
CA GLN A 157 -41.87 27.87 -28.42
C GLN A 157 -43.09 27.67 -27.52
N MET A 158 -44.00 28.65 -27.49
CA MET A 158 -45.30 28.60 -26.83
C MET A 158 -46.35 28.29 -27.89
N GLN A 159 -46.40 27.03 -28.36
CA GLN A 159 -47.52 26.55 -29.17
C GLN A 159 -48.76 26.39 -28.28
N SER A 160 -49.35 27.53 -27.92
CA SER A 160 -50.48 27.63 -27.00
C SER A 160 -51.73 28.04 -27.78
N GLN A 161 -52.85 27.36 -27.48
CA GLN A 161 -54.15 27.67 -28.10
C GLN A 161 -54.61 29.09 -27.76
N GLU A 162 -54.14 29.62 -26.63
CA GLU A 162 -54.40 30.96 -26.13
C GLU A 162 -53.69 32.03 -26.99
N VAL A 163 -52.48 31.77 -27.49
CA VAL A 163 -51.76 32.66 -28.42
C VAL A 163 -52.48 32.71 -29.77
N ASP A 164 -52.94 31.56 -30.28
CA ASP A 164 -53.72 31.48 -31.52
C ASP A 164 -55.09 32.16 -31.38
N PHE A 165 -55.75 32.00 -30.23
CA PHE A 165 -57.00 32.67 -29.90
C PHE A 165 -56.80 34.19 -29.80
N PHE A 166 -55.70 34.63 -29.18
CA PHE A 166 -55.34 36.05 -29.10
C PHE A 166 -55.19 36.65 -30.49
N MET A 167 -54.39 36.05 -31.37
CA MET A 167 -54.14 36.56 -32.72
C MET A 167 -55.45 36.70 -33.51
N LYS A 168 -56.31 35.68 -33.51
CA LYS A 168 -57.61 35.72 -34.21
C LYS A 168 -58.54 36.80 -33.65
N SER A 169 -58.50 36.99 -32.33
CA SER A 169 -59.36 37.95 -31.63
C SER A 169 -58.90 39.39 -31.82
N VAL A 170 -57.58 39.64 -31.82
CA VAL A 170 -56.97 40.93 -32.16
C VAL A 170 -57.33 41.34 -33.59
N ASP A 171 -57.15 40.43 -34.55
CA ASP A 171 -57.49 40.64 -35.96
C ASP A 171 -58.96 41.04 -36.14
N LYS A 172 -59.87 40.35 -35.44
CA LYS A 172 -61.32 40.66 -35.46
C LYS A 172 -61.61 42.02 -34.84
N LEU A 173 -61.02 42.31 -33.68
CA LEU A 173 -61.24 43.53 -32.90
C LEU A 173 -60.78 44.80 -33.64
N PHE A 174 -59.72 44.70 -34.46
CA PHE A 174 -59.26 45.83 -35.29
C PHE A 174 -60.03 45.99 -36.62
N ARG A 175 -60.71 44.96 -37.12
CA ARG A 175 -61.55 45.03 -38.34
C ARG A 175 -62.94 45.59 -38.10
N GLU A 176 -63.50 45.46 -36.90
CA GLU A 176 -64.81 46.02 -36.55
C GLU A 176 -64.73 47.55 -36.33
N LYS A 177 -65.40 48.31 -37.20
CA LYS A 177 -65.38 49.80 -37.21
C LYS A 177 -66.17 50.43 -36.06
N GLU A 178 -67.22 49.77 -35.57
CA GLU A 178 -68.02 50.23 -34.43
C GLU A 178 -68.26 49.05 -33.48
N ASN A 179 -67.48 48.98 -32.40
CA ASN A 179 -67.68 48.01 -31.33
C ASN A 179 -67.69 48.76 -29.98
N PRO A 180 -68.87 48.87 -29.32
CA PRO A 180 -69.00 49.60 -28.05
C PRO A 180 -68.25 48.93 -26.90
N ASN A 181 -67.90 47.63 -27.01
CA ASN A 181 -67.17 46.86 -26.01
C ASN A 181 -65.67 46.74 -26.31
N LYS A 182 -65.16 47.40 -27.37
CA LYS A 182 -63.79 47.26 -27.87
C LYS A 182 -62.72 47.45 -26.80
N LYS A 183 -62.88 48.43 -25.91
CA LYS A 183 -61.95 48.67 -24.79
C LYS A 183 -61.93 47.50 -23.81
N GLN A 184 -63.09 46.94 -23.49
CA GLN A 184 -63.24 45.87 -22.52
C GLN A 184 -62.73 44.53 -23.06
N GLU A 185 -63.02 44.23 -24.32
CA GLU A 185 -62.44 43.09 -25.05
C GLU A 185 -60.91 43.20 -25.15
N SER A 186 -60.38 44.41 -25.38
CA SER A 186 -58.94 44.66 -25.41
C SER A 186 -58.26 44.42 -24.06
N ILE A 187 -58.91 44.83 -22.96
CA ILE A 187 -58.44 44.54 -21.60
C ILE A 187 -58.43 43.02 -21.36
N SER A 188 -59.47 42.30 -21.77
CA SER A 188 -59.52 40.84 -21.66
C SER A 188 -58.40 40.15 -22.46
N LEU A 189 -58.10 40.61 -23.67
CA LEU A 189 -57.01 40.07 -24.51
C LEU A 189 -55.62 40.36 -23.92
N LEU A 190 -55.39 41.57 -23.39
CA LEU A 190 -54.16 41.89 -22.66
C LEU A 190 -54.01 41.04 -21.41
N SER A 191 -55.10 40.83 -20.67
CA SER A 191 -55.09 40.02 -19.45
C SER A 191 -54.80 38.55 -19.75
N LEU A 192 -55.35 38.02 -20.85
CA LEU A 192 -55.02 36.70 -21.37
C LEU A 192 -53.53 36.59 -21.68
N MET A 193 -52.98 37.51 -22.47
CA MET A 193 -51.56 37.47 -22.83
C MET A 193 -50.63 37.65 -21.63
N ARG A 194 -51.01 38.47 -20.66
CA ARG A 194 -50.27 38.58 -19.39
C ARG A 194 -50.21 37.24 -18.66
N SER A 195 -51.32 36.49 -18.60
CA SER A 195 -51.36 35.15 -18.00
C SER A 195 -50.45 34.18 -18.75
N VAL A 196 -50.55 34.15 -20.08
CA VAL A 196 -49.73 33.29 -20.94
C VAL A 196 -48.24 33.59 -20.79
N ILE A 197 -47.86 34.87 -20.75
CA ILE A 197 -46.47 35.28 -20.52
C ILE A 197 -46.01 34.89 -19.12
N SER A 198 -46.86 35.06 -18.10
CA SER A 198 -46.55 34.68 -16.72
C SER A 198 -46.27 33.18 -16.57
N GLU A 199 -47.12 32.33 -17.15
CA GLU A 199 -46.92 30.87 -17.15
C GLU A 199 -45.61 30.48 -17.83
N TYR A 200 -45.25 31.16 -18.91
CA TYR A 200 -43.99 30.90 -19.60
C TYR A 200 -42.77 31.39 -18.84
N LEU A 201 -42.85 32.54 -18.18
CA LEU A 201 -41.78 32.99 -17.27
C LEU A 201 -41.54 31.98 -16.15
N ILE A 202 -42.61 31.44 -15.56
CA ILE A 202 -42.51 30.37 -14.54
C ILE A 202 -41.86 29.13 -15.13
N LYS A 203 -42.29 28.68 -16.32
CA LYS A 203 -41.70 27.53 -17.00
C LYS A 203 -40.21 27.75 -17.28
N MET A 204 -39.84 28.91 -17.84
CA MET A 204 -38.45 29.26 -18.08
C MET A 204 -37.63 29.21 -16.78
N MET A 205 -38.14 29.76 -15.67
CA MET A 205 -37.46 29.70 -14.37
C MET A 205 -37.29 28.26 -13.88
N ASN A 206 -38.30 27.41 -14.05
CA ASN A 206 -38.22 25.99 -13.67
C ASN A 206 -37.19 25.24 -14.51
N ASP A 207 -37.21 25.43 -15.84
CA ASP A 207 -36.24 24.83 -16.76
C ASP A 207 -34.81 25.29 -16.42
N GLN A 208 -34.64 26.56 -16.06
CA GLN A 208 -33.35 27.11 -15.62
C GLN A 208 -32.91 26.51 -14.28
N LEU A 209 -33.81 26.39 -13.30
CA LEU A 209 -33.52 25.77 -12.01
C LEU A 209 -33.12 24.30 -12.18
N GLU A 210 -33.88 23.52 -12.96
CA GLU A 210 -33.58 22.12 -13.26
C GLU A 210 -32.20 21.98 -13.92
N SER A 211 -31.91 22.80 -14.94
CA SER A 211 -30.58 22.81 -15.58
C SER A 211 -29.46 23.22 -14.63
N SER A 212 -29.74 24.10 -13.66
CA SER A 212 -28.78 24.55 -12.65
C SER A 212 -28.51 23.46 -11.62
N PHE A 213 -29.54 22.69 -11.22
CA PHE A 213 -29.38 21.53 -10.34
C PHE A 213 -28.57 20.43 -11.03
N ASP A 214 -28.90 20.11 -12.29
CA ASP A 214 -28.13 19.15 -13.09
C ASP A 214 -26.66 19.55 -13.24
N PHE A 215 -26.40 20.85 -13.42
CA PHE A 215 -25.06 21.40 -13.46
C PHE A 215 -24.34 21.21 -12.13
N LEU A 216 -24.97 21.60 -11.01
CA LEU A 216 -24.40 21.52 -9.68
C LEU A 216 -24.11 20.07 -9.26
N ASP A 217 -25.02 19.14 -9.57
CA ASP A 217 -24.83 17.72 -9.27
C ASP A 217 -23.66 17.14 -10.05
N LYS A 218 -23.51 17.48 -11.33
CA LYS A 218 -22.35 17.07 -12.13
C LYS A 218 -21.06 17.69 -11.62
N GLU A 219 -21.05 18.99 -11.30
CA GLU A 219 -19.89 19.66 -10.74
C GLU A 219 -19.46 19.04 -9.40
N LEU A 220 -20.44 18.75 -8.53
CA LEU A 220 -20.20 18.08 -7.25
C LEU A 220 -19.63 16.68 -7.46
N PHE A 221 -20.21 15.89 -8.35
CA PHE A 221 -19.75 14.54 -8.68
C PHE A 221 -18.29 14.53 -9.13
N PHE A 222 -17.93 15.32 -10.15
CA PHE A 222 -16.56 15.32 -10.67
C PHE A 222 -15.57 15.93 -9.69
N THR A 223 -16.00 16.89 -8.86
CA THR A 223 -15.15 17.44 -7.78
C THR A 223 -14.84 16.38 -6.72
N GLN A 224 -15.84 15.62 -6.28
CA GLN A 224 -15.66 14.55 -5.29
C GLN A 224 -14.87 13.37 -5.86
N SER A 225 -15.14 12.97 -7.11
CA SER A 225 -14.40 11.94 -7.83
C SER A 225 -12.91 12.28 -7.91
N LYS A 226 -12.61 13.49 -8.37
CA LYS A 226 -11.23 14.00 -8.48
C LYS A 226 -10.50 13.95 -7.14
N ASN A 227 -11.12 14.45 -6.07
CA ASN A 227 -10.52 14.45 -4.74
C ASN A 227 -10.27 13.02 -4.23
N THR A 228 -11.21 12.11 -4.48
CA THR A 228 -11.06 10.69 -4.13
C THR A 228 -9.88 10.05 -4.86
N HIS A 229 -9.71 10.36 -6.15
CA HIS A 229 -8.58 9.86 -6.93
C HIS A 229 -7.24 10.47 -6.51
N ILE A 230 -7.20 11.76 -6.16
CA ILE A 230 -6.01 12.41 -5.59
C ILE A 230 -5.60 11.72 -4.28
N ASN A 231 -6.54 11.55 -3.35
CA ASN A 231 -6.27 10.89 -2.06
C ASN A 231 -5.77 9.45 -2.26
N ALA A 232 -6.40 8.69 -3.16
CA ALA A 232 -5.96 7.34 -3.47
C ALA A 232 -4.54 7.32 -4.07
N LYS A 233 -4.25 8.23 -5.01
CA LYS A 233 -2.91 8.37 -5.61
C LYS A 233 -1.85 8.65 -4.54
N GLU A 234 -2.10 9.58 -3.63
CA GLU A 234 -1.18 9.91 -2.54
C GLU A 234 -0.92 8.72 -1.62
N GLN A 235 -1.95 7.93 -1.30
CA GLN A 235 -1.79 6.70 -0.51
C GLN A 235 -0.88 5.68 -1.20
N TYR A 236 -1.05 5.48 -2.52
CA TYR A 236 -0.19 4.58 -3.29
C TYR A 236 1.24 5.09 -3.43
N ILE A 237 1.43 6.41 -3.59
CA ILE A 237 2.76 7.03 -3.57
C ILE A 237 3.45 6.81 -2.22
N ASN A 238 2.73 7.02 -1.11
CA ASN A 238 3.28 6.80 0.22
C ASN A 238 3.61 5.32 0.47
N LEU A 239 2.76 4.41 -0.01
CA LEU A 239 3.03 2.97 0.04
C LEU A 239 4.29 2.60 -0.76
N LEU A 240 4.43 3.15 -1.97
CA LEU A 240 5.60 2.93 -2.82
C LEU A 240 6.90 3.34 -2.12
N HIS A 241 6.95 4.56 -1.55
CA HIS A 241 8.11 5.04 -0.81
C HIS A 241 8.44 4.15 0.39
N LYS A 242 7.43 3.70 1.15
CA LYS A 242 7.63 2.80 2.30
C LYS A 242 8.21 1.45 1.86
N LEU A 243 7.72 0.91 0.75
CA LEU A 243 8.22 -0.36 0.20
C LEU A 243 9.66 -0.23 -0.31
N GLU A 244 10.00 0.86 -0.99
CA GLU A 244 11.36 1.13 -1.46
C GLU A 244 12.35 1.27 -0.29
N GLN A 245 11.96 1.96 0.79
CA GLN A 245 12.75 2.03 2.01
C GLN A 245 12.93 0.65 2.67
N LEU A 246 11.85 -0.13 2.77
CA LEU A 246 11.90 -1.48 3.31
C LEU A 246 12.83 -2.38 2.49
N HIS A 247 12.75 -2.31 1.16
CA HIS A 247 13.64 -3.06 0.27
C HIS A 247 15.11 -2.72 0.50
N TYR A 248 15.44 -1.43 0.61
CA TYR A 248 16.81 -1.02 0.90
C TYR A 248 17.32 -1.59 2.23
N THR A 249 16.52 -1.51 3.30
CA THR A 249 16.89 -2.04 4.62
C THR A 249 17.06 -3.56 4.58
N VAL A 250 16.09 -4.30 4.06
CA VAL A 250 16.14 -5.77 3.99
C VAL A 250 17.30 -6.23 3.09
N TRP A 251 17.53 -5.56 1.96
CA TRP A 251 18.65 -5.88 1.08
C TRP A 251 20.00 -5.70 1.77
N LYS A 252 20.16 -4.63 2.54
CA LYS A 252 21.35 -4.38 3.34
C LYS A 252 21.56 -5.50 4.38
N ASP A 253 20.53 -5.81 5.16
CA ASP A 253 20.60 -6.82 6.22
C ASP A 253 20.92 -8.22 5.67
N VAL A 254 20.39 -8.56 4.49
CA VAL A 254 20.63 -9.86 3.83
C VAL A 254 22.02 -9.94 3.19
N MET A 255 22.61 -8.82 2.76
CA MET A 255 23.92 -8.78 2.09
C MET A 255 25.10 -8.59 3.05
N GLU A 256 24.89 -8.06 4.27
CA GLU A 256 25.96 -7.72 5.23
C GLU A 256 26.36 -8.84 6.21
N LEU A 257 25.97 -10.11 6.00
CA LEU A 257 26.38 -11.22 6.88
C LEU A 257 27.41 -12.17 6.25
N PRO A 258 28.73 -11.84 6.31
CA PRO A 258 29.83 -12.76 5.99
C PRO A 258 30.37 -13.54 7.21
N TYR A 259 29.80 -13.37 8.41
CA TYR A 259 30.45 -13.80 9.66
C TYR A 259 30.35 -15.29 10.01
N ASP A 260 29.47 -16.06 9.38
CA ASP A 260 29.16 -17.43 9.81
C ASP A 260 30.27 -18.45 9.45
N ASN A 261 31.02 -18.21 8.36
CA ASN A 261 32.10 -19.11 7.92
C ASN A 261 33.37 -18.98 8.78
N TYR A 262 33.64 -17.79 9.33
CA TYR A 262 34.87 -17.53 10.10
C TYR A 262 34.84 -18.22 11.47
N LEU A 263 33.67 -18.24 12.12
CA LEU A 263 33.49 -18.93 13.40
C LEU A 263 33.61 -20.45 13.27
N LEU A 264 33.10 -21.01 12.16
CA LEU A 264 33.27 -22.44 11.85
C LEU A 264 34.77 -22.78 11.70
N GLU A 265 35.51 -22.01 10.90
CA GLU A 265 36.93 -22.26 10.63
C GLU A 265 37.79 -22.19 11.91
N ILE A 266 37.50 -21.24 12.82
CA ILE A 266 38.17 -21.18 14.13
C ILE A 266 37.85 -22.41 14.96
N SER A 267 36.58 -22.82 14.99
CA SER A 267 36.14 -23.97 15.79
C SER A 267 36.76 -25.29 15.30
N GLU A 268 36.92 -25.46 13.97
CA GLU A 268 37.57 -26.63 13.36
C GLU A 268 39.06 -26.69 13.74
N LYS A 269 39.76 -25.56 13.67
CA LYS A 269 41.17 -25.48 14.10
C LYS A 269 41.37 -25.80 15.58
N GLN A 270 40.45 -25.34 16.45
CA GLN A 270 40.52 -25.64 17.88
C GLN A 270 40.28 -27.13 18.18
N TYR A 271 39.37 -27.77 17.45
CA TYR A 271 39.12 -29.20 17.57
C TYR A 271 40.30 -30.05 17.10
N GLU A 272 40.91 -29.72 15.96
CA GLU A 272 42.11 -30.40 15.49
C GLU A 272 43.23 -30.33 16.53
N GLN A 273 43.42 -29.16 17.17
CA GLN A 273 44.40 -29.00 18.25
C GLN A 273 44.06 -29.86 19.47
N ALA A 274 42.79 -29.91 19.89
CA ALA A 274 42.35 -30.72 21.02
C ALA A 274 42.56 -32.23 20.75
N ILE A 275 42.26 -32.72 19.55
CA ILE A 275 42.54 -34.11 19.15
C ILE A 275 44.04 -34.39 19.19
N GLN A 276 44.87 -33.49 18.66
CA GLN A 276 46.32 -33.68 18.67
C GLN A 276 46.88 -33.76 20.09
N ILE A 277 46.37 -32.94 21.02
CA ILE A 277 46.76 -32.98 22.43
C ILE A 277 46.32 -34.30 23.08
N GLY A 278 45.06 -34.71 22.90
CA GLY A 278 44.54 -35.96 23.46
C GLY A 278 45.27 -37.20 22.93
N ASN A 279 45.51 -37.27 21.62
CA ASN A 279 46.28 -38.37 21.02
C ASN A 279 47.73 -38.41 21.53
N ARG A 280 48.36 -37.25 21.77
CA ARG A 280 49.70 -37.19 22.38
C ARG A 280 49.67 -37.69 23.82
N ALA A 281 48.67 -37.30 24.61
CA ALA A 281 48.50 -37.77 25.99
C ALA A 281 48.37 -39.30 26.04
N ILE A 282 47.52 -39.88 25.18
CA ILE A 282 47.38 -41.33 25.03
C ILE A 282 48.72 -41.98 24.67
N GLN A 283 49.42 -41.46 23.66
CA GLN A 283 50.75 -41.99 23.27
C GLN A 283 51.76 -41.94 24.41
N TYR A 284 51.80 -40.87 25.20
CA TYR A 284 52.68 -40.78 26.37
C TYR A 284 52.33 -41.84 27.42
N HIS A 285 51.03 -42.05 27.70
CA HIS A 285 50.59 -43.07 28.65
C HIS A 285 50.89 -44.49 28.15
N THR A 286 50.73 -44.77 26.86
CA THR A 286 51.12 -46.06 26.26
C THR A 286 52.62 -46.32 26.38
N GLN A 287 53.46 -45.34 26.05
CA GLN A 287 54.91 -45.46 26.17
C GLN A 287 55.36 -45.66 27.62
N MET A 288 54.69 -45.00 28.57
CA MET A 288 54.97 -45.15 29.99
C MET A 288 54.60 -46.55 30.48
N ASP A 289 53.45 -47.10 30.06
CA ASP A 289 53.02 -48.47 30.36
C ASP A 289 54.00 -49.52 29.81
N GLU A 290 54.43 -49.39 28.55
CA GLU A 290 55.45 -50.27 27.96
C GLU A 290 56.78 -50.21 28.71
N MET A 291 57.21 -49.01 29.12
CA MET A 291 58.42 -48.83 29.90
C MET A 291 58.32 -49.48 31.29
N MET A 292 57.17 -49.33 31.98
CA MET A 292 56.94 -49.95 33.29
C MET A 292 56.91 -51.48 33.20
N LYS A 293 56.25 -52.04 32.17
CA LYS A 293 56.27 -53.48 31.90
C LYS A 293 57.69 -54.00 31.69
N ALA A 294 58.49 -53.31 30.85
CA ALA A 294 59.88 -53.68 30.62
C ALA A 294 60.75 -53.58 31.88
N MET A 295 60.48 -52.61 32.77
CA MET A 295 61.18 -52.50 34.06
C MET A 295 60.81 -53.64 35.01
N LEU A 296 59.52 -54.00 35.10
CA LEU A 296 59.02 -55.13 35.89
C LEU A 296 59.58 -56.47 35.39
N GLU A 297 59.57 -56.71 34.08
CA GLU A 297 60.13 -57.93 33.46
C GLU A 297 61.63 -58.08 33.73
N ARG A 298 62.41 -57.00 33.59
CA ARG A 298 63.85 -57.01 33.89
C ARG A 298 64.15 -57.27 35.36
N PHE A 299 63.23 -56.88 36.25
CA PHE A 299 63.36 -57.10 37.69
C PHE A 299 63.04 -58.54 38.06
N LEU A 300 62.05 -59.17 37.43
CA LEU A 300 61.67 -60.58 37.64
C LEU A 300 62.70 -61.59 37.08
N GLN A 301 63.58 -61.17 36.18
CA GLN A 301 64.65 -62.01 35.60
C GLN A 301 65.97 -62.00 36.40
N ARG A 302 66.07 -61.19 37.47
CA ARG A 302 67.25 -61.08 38.36
C ARG A 302 67.00 -61.77 39.69
#